data_AF-A0A7L3APG9-F1
#
_entry.id   AF-A0A7L3APG9-F1
#
_cell.length_a   1.000
_cell.length_b   1.000
_cell.length_c   1.000
_cell.angle_alpha   90.00
_cell.angle_beta   90.00
_cell.angle_gamma   90.00
#
_symmetry.space_group_name_H-M   'P 1'
#
loop_
_entity.id
_entity.type
_entity.pdbx_description
1 polymer ?
#
loop_
_entity_poly.entity_id
_entity_poly.type
_entity_poly.pdbx_seq_one_letter_code
_entity_poly.pdbx_strand_id
1 'polypeptide(L)' 'IVDQLSRWVEAFPMQKNDSKAVVKILLKEIIPRYGIPEVIDSDRGPHFTAAILMQIYVSLDIK' A
#
# COMPACT_ATOMS: atom_id res chain seq x y z
N ILE A 1 6.40 2.05 -4.31
CA ILE A 1 5.46 1.05 -4.87
C ILE A 1 5.89 0.82 -6.31
N VAL A 2 5.96 -0.43 -6.73
CA VAL A 2 6.34 -0.78 -8.10
C VAL A 2 5.18 -1.53 -8.72
N ASP A 3 4.69 -1.05 -9.85
CA ASP A 3 3.75 -1.82 -10.66
C ASP A 3 4.49 -3.01 -11.29
N GLN A 4 3.99 -4.22 -11.06
CA GLN A 4 4.68 -5.43 -11.51
C GLN A 4 4.65 -5.60 -13.03
N LEU A 5 3.61 -5.12 -13.70
CA LEU A 5 3.42 -5.30 -15.14
C LEU A 5 4.31 -4.34 -15.95
N SER A 6 4.18 -3.04 -15.70
CA SER A 6 4.92 -1.99 -16.42
C SER A 6 6.32 -1.77 -15.88
N ARG A 7 6.64 -2.31 -14.70
CA ARG A 7 7.85 -1.99 -13.91
C ARG A 7 7.94 -0.52 -13.52
N TRP A 8 6.83 0.22 -13.55
CA TRP A 8 6.80 1.62 -13.16
C TRP A 8 7.01 1.77 -11.64
N VAL A 9 7.92 2.65 -11.25
CA VAL A 9 8.30 2.86 -9.84
C VAL A 9 7.74 4.20 -9.37
N GLU A 10 6.96 4.18 -8.30
CA GLU A 10 6.53 5.37 -7.57
C GLU A 10 7.11 5.40 -6.16
N ALA A 11 7.69 6.54 -5.80
CA ALA A 11 8.21 6.80 -4.46
C ALA A 11 7.53 8.04 -3.88
N PHE A 12 7.16 7.95 -2.60
CA PHE A 12 6.52 9.03 -1.87
C PHE A 12 7.39 9.42 -0.67
N PRO A 13 7.74 10.70 -0.51
CA PRO A 13 8.51 11.13 0.65
C PRO A 13 7.66 10.98 1.93
N MET A 14 8.21 10.33 2.93
CA MET A 14 7.57 10.14 4.24
C MET A 14 8.53 10.57 5.35
N GLN A 15 8.01 11.31 6.33
CA GLN A 15 8.81 11.77 7.48
C GLN A 15 9.06 10.65 8.50
N LYS A 16 8.12 9.69 8.60
CA LYS A 16 8.23 8.45 9.39
C LYS A 16 7.67 7.28 8.60
N ASN A 17 8.30 6.12 8.72
CA ASN A 17 7.84 4.89 8.10
C ASN A 17 6.82 4.18 9.00
N ASP A 18 5.67 4.81 9.19
CA ASP A 18 4.57 4.30 10.02
C ASP A 18 3.43 3.75 9.13
N SER A 19 2.70 2.74 9.62
CA SER A 19 1.59 2.13 8.88
C SER A 19 0.50 3.13 8.45
N LYS A 20 0.26 4.17 9.27
CA LYS A 20 -0.71 5.22 8.92
C LYS A 20 -0.29 6.00 7.67
N ALA A 21 1.01 6.23 7.49
CA ALA A 21 1.53 6.92 6.31
C ALA A 21 1.35 6.06 5.06
N VAL A 22 1.63 4.76 5.17
CA VAL A 22 1.41 3.78 4.09
C VAL A 22 -0.06 3.72 3.69
N VAL A 23 -0.98 3.60 4.66
CA VAL A 23 -2.43 3.63 4.40
C VAL A 23 -2.85 4.90 3.69
N LYS A 24 -2.34 6.05 4.14
CA LYS A 24 -2.67 7.34 3.53
C LYS A 24 -2.26 7.38 2.06
N ILE A 25 -1.06 6.86 1.73
CA ILE A 25 -0.58 6.80 0.35
C ILE A 25 -1.45 5.86 -0.49
N LEU A 26 -1.75 4.65 0.02
CA LEU A 26 -2.60 3.69 -0.69
C LEU A 26 -3.98 4.27 -1.01
N LEU A 27 -4.65 4.85 -0.02
CA LEU A 27 -6.02 5.36 -0.17
C LEU A 27 -6.10 6.68 -0.96
N LYS A 28 -5.07 7.55 -0.89
CA LYS A 28 -5.12 8.88 -1.53
C LYS A 28 -4.41 8.94 -2.88
N GLU A 29 -3.35 8.17 -3.07
CA GLU A 29 -2.50 8.29 -4.26
C GLU A 29 -2.70 7.09 -5.19
N ILE A 30 -2.74 5.86 -4.65
CA ILE A 30 -2.74 4.65 -5.49
C ILE A 30 -4.15 4.27 -5.95
N ILE A 31 -5.06 4.04 -5.00
CA ILE A 31 -6.40 3.52 -5.31
C ILE A 31 -7.22 4.48 -6.21
N PRO A 32 -7.21 5.81 -5.99
CA PRO A 32 -7.96 6.71 -6.86
C PRO A 32 -7.45 6.75 -8.30
N ARG A 33 -6.19 6.40 -8.55
CA ARG A 33 -5.57 6.47 -9.88
C ARG A 33 -5.62 5.13 -10.62
N TYR A 34 -5.38 4.04 -9.89
CA TYR A 34 -5.19 2.71 -10.48
C TYR A 34 -6.31 1.72 -10.13
N GLY A 35 -7.23 2.11 -9.25
CA GLY A 35 -8.22 1.21 -8.67
C GLY A 35 -7.66 0.39 -7.50
N ILE A 36 -8.44 -0.57 -7.04
CA ILE A 36 -8.05 -1.46 -5.94
C ILE A 36 -7.08 -2.51 -6.49
N PRO A 37 -5.85 -2.62 -5.97
CA PRO A 37 -4.91 -3.64 -6.40
C PRO A 37 -5.38 -5.03 -5.96
N GLU A 38 -5.16 -6.06 -6.79
CA GLU A 38 -5.53 -7.43 -6.42
C GLU A 38 -4.60 -8.01 -5.34
N VAL A 39 -3.30 -7.70 -5.42
CA VAL A 39 -2.26 -8.26 -4.54
C VAL A 39 -1.27 -7.16 -4.16
N ILE A 40 -0.86 -7.12 -2.90
CA ILE A 40 0.25 -6.27 -2.44
C ILE A 40 1.32 -7.16 -1.80
N ASP A 41 2.46 -7.31 -2.48
CA ASP A 41 3.61 -8.02 -1.94
C ASP A 41 4.59 -7.04 -1.25
N SER A 42 4.96 -7.31 0.00
CA SER A 42 5.83 -6.46 0.81
C SER A 42 6.78 -7.30 1.68
N ASP A 43 7.84 -6.66 2.20
CA ASP A 43 8.90 -7.28 2.99
C ASP A 43 8.51 -7.73 4.40
N ARG A 44 7.20 -7.81 4.71
CA ARG A 44 6.63 -8.11 6.03
C ARG A 44 7.10 -7.16 7.14
N GLY A 45 7.60 -5.97 6.79
CA GLY A 45 7.95 -4.94 7.77
C GLY A 45 6.79 -4.59 8.70
N PRO A 46 7.06 -4.12 9.94
CA PRO A 46 6.01 -3.79 10.92
C PRO A 46 5.05 -2.71 10.42
N HIS A 47 5.53 -1.84 9.55
CA HIS A 47 4.74 -0.82 8.91
C HIS A 47 3.74 -1.39 7.89
N PHE A 48 3.95 -2.60 7.35
CA PHE A 48 3.04 -3.31 6.46
C PHE A 48 2.21 -4.42 7.14
N THR A 49 2.68 -4.95 8.27
CA THR A 49 2.00 -6.02 9.02
C THR A 49 1.11 -5.52 10.17
N ALA A 50 1.05 -4.19 10.39
CA ALA A 50 0.18 -3.63 11.40
C ALA A 50 -1.30 -3.96 11.16
N ALA A 51 -2.04 -4.17 12.25
CA ALA A 51 -3.44 -4.56 12.22
C ALA A 51 -4.33 -3.64 11.36
N ILE A 52 -4.03 -2.34 11.33
CA ILE A 52 -4.79 -1.37 10.53
C ILE A 52 -4.66 -1.59 9.02
N LEU A 53 -3.47 -2.01 8.55
CA LEU A 53 -3.27 -2.32 7.14
C LEU A 53 -3.93 -3.64 6.78
N MET A 54 -3.81 -4.66 7.63
CA MET A 54 -4.49 -5.93 7.41
C MET A 54 -6.01 -5.76 7.35
N GLN A 55 -6.59 -4.92 8.23
CA GLN A 55 -8.03 -4.61 8.16
C GLN A 55 -8.41 -3.96 6.83
N ILE A 56 -7.56 -3.09 6.28
CA ILE A 56 -7.81 -2.44 5.00
C ILE A 56 -7.69 -3.43 3.84
N TYR A 57 -6.69 -4.31 3.88
CA TYR A 57 -6.54 -5.36 2.87
C TYR A 57 -7.78 -6.25 2.83
N VAL A 58 -8.26 -6.70 4.00
CA VAL A 58 -9.50 -7.49 4.09
C VAL A 58 -10.73 -6.69 3.64
N SER A 59 -10.85 -5.42 4.02
CA SER A 59 -12.02 -4.60 3.69
C SER A 59 -12.10 -4.25 2.20
N LEU A 60 -10.96 -4.22 1.51
CA LEU A 60 -10.84 -3.91 0.09
C LEU A 60 -10.64 -5.18 -0.77
N ASP A 61 -10.71 -6.37 -0.17
CA ASP A 61 -10.48 -7.66 -0.85
C ASP A 61 -9.11 -7.75 -1.56
N ILE A 62 -8.09 -7.18 -0.93
CA ILE A 62 -6.69 -7.23 -1.38
C ILE A 62 -6.02 -8.45 -0.75
N LYS A 63 -5.34 -9.26 -1.57
CA LYS A 63 -4.63 -10.48 -1.14
C LYS A 63 -3.22 -10.21 -0.64
#